data_AF-A0A5C7PX42-F1
#
_entry.id   AF-A0A5C7PX42-F1
#
_cell.length_a   1.000
_cell.length_b   1.000
_cell.length_c   1.000
_cell.angle_alpha   90.00
_cell.angle_beta   90.00
_cell.angle_gamma   90.00
#
_symmetry.space_group_name_H-M   'P 1'
#
loop_
_entity.id
_entity.type
_entity.pdbx_description
1 polymer ?
#
loop_
_entity_poly.entity_id
_entity_poly.type
_entity_poly.pdbx_seq_one_letter_code
_entity_poly.pdbx_strand_id
1 'polypeptide(L)' 'MTCYAITWTWKGQRYLLDVNTASLAAIVGVVLAETKREDVTVSEVPYVVDPERRNRIWARVQQRLQEPPAVFA' A
#
# COMPACT_ATOMS: atom_id res chain seq x y z
N MET A 1 -16.35 4.95 3.32
CA MET A 1 -15.65 3.98 4.19
C MET A 1 -14.31 4.60 4.55
N THR A 2 -13.71 4.25 5.68
CA THR A 2 -12.39 4.75 6.05
C THR A 2 -11.32 3.73 5.67
N CYS A 3 -10.23 4.19 5.08
CA CYS A 3 -9.00 3.42 4.90
C CYS A 3 -7.90 4.09 5.72
N TYR A 4 -7.03 3.28 6.33
CA TYR A 4 -5.88 3.77 7.07
C TYR A 4 -4.63 3.47 6.26
N ALA A 5 -3.96 4.53 5.80
CA ALA A 5 -2.73 4.43 5.05
C ALA A 5 -1.53 4.55 6.01
N ILE A 6 -0.61 3.60 5.91
CA ILE A 6 0.60 3.53 6.72
C ILE A 6 1.78 3.66 5.77
N THR A 7 2.62 4.67 5.95
CA THR A 7 3.82 4.86 5.14
C THR A 7 5.07 4.86 6.01
N TRP A 8 6.16 4.30 5.49
CA TRP A 8 7.46 4.32 6.17
C TRP A 8 8.61 4.25 5.16
N THR A 9 9.81 4.62 5.61
CA THR A 9 11.06 4.48 4.88
C THR A 9 11.86 3.29 5.42
N TRP A 10 12.41 2.46 4.52
CA TRP A 10 13.34 1.40 4.87
C TRP A 10 14.40 1.24 3.78
N LYS A 11 15.68 1.23 4.17
CA LYS A 11 16.83 1.11 3.24
C LYS A 11 16.77 2.11 2.07
N GLY A 12 16.38 3.35 2.36
CA GLY A 12 16.25 4.42 1.34
C GLY A 12 15.04 4.29 0.42
N GLN A 13 14.13 3.32 0.65
CA GLN A 13 12.91 3.13 -0.13
C GLN A 13 11.68 3.47 0.70
N ARG A 14 10.67 4.05 0.05
CA ARG A 14 9.38 4.37 0.68
C ARG A 14 8.37 3.26 0.42
N TYR A 15 7.69 2.86 1.47
CA TYR A 15 6.68 1.81 1.45
C TYR A 15 5.32 2.35 1.88
N LEU A 16 4.26 1.66 1.47
CA LEU A 16 2.89 1.95 1.81
C LEU A 16 2.15 0.64 2.08
N LEU A 17 1.33 0.64 3.13
CA LEU A 17 0.36 -0.39 3.43
C LEU A 17 -0.97 0.26 3.78
N ASP A 18 -2.05 -0.19 3.16
CA ASP A 18 -3.41 0.21 3.49
C ASP A 18 -4.15 -0.89 4.26
N VAL A 19 -4.88 -0.49 5.29
CA VAL A 19 -5.72 -1.39 6.10
C VAL A 19 -7.11 -0.80 6.31
N ASN A 20 -8.07 -1.67 6.66
CA ASN A 20 -9.48 -1.32 6.79
C ASN A 20 -9.93 -1.03 8.23
N THR A 21 -9.05 -1.14 9.24
CA THR A 21 -9.37 -0.87 10.64
C THR A 21 -8.32 0.00 11.34
N ALA A 22 -8.78 0.87 12.24
CA ALA A 22 -7.91 1.75 13.02
C ALA A 22 -6.97 0.95 13.93
N SER A 23 -7.48 -0.11 14.55
CA SER A 23 -6.73 -0.95 15.49
C SER A 23 -5.54 -1.64 14.80
N LEU A 24 -5.75 -2.19 13.61
CA LEU A 24 -4.66 -2.80 12.84
C LEU A 24 -3.64 -1.73 12.41
N ALA A 25 -4.11 -0.55 11.99
CA ALA A 25 -3.23 0.55 11.61
C ALA A 25 -2.33 1.00 12.77
N ALA A 26 -2.89 1.10 13.97
CA ALA A 26 -2.14 1.45 15.18
C ALA A 26 -1.10 0.37 15.54
N ILE A 27 -1.50 -0.92 15.53
CA ILE A 27 -0.58 -2.03 15.82
C ILE A 27 0.60 -2.02 14.85
N VAL A 28 0.33 -1.92 13.55
CA VAL A 28 1.37 -1.91 12.52
C VAL A 28 2.25 -0.67 12.64
N GLY A 29 1.68 0.51 12.88
CA GLY A 29 2.43 1.74 13.09
C GLY A 29 3.43 1.62 14.24
N VAL A 30 2.99 1.08 15.38
CA VAL A 30 3.86 0.82 16.54
C VAL A 30 4.97 -0.18 16.18
N VAL A 31 4.63 -1.32 15.57
CA VAL A 31 5.63 -2.34 15.19
C VAL A 31 6.69 -1.77 14.24
N LEU A 32 6.29 -0.94 13.27
CA LEU A 32 7.24 -0.31 12.35
C LEU A 32 8.16 0.67 13.08
N ALA A 33 7.61 1.51 13.97
CA ALA A 33 8.40 2.45 14.77
C ALA A 33 9.42 1.74 15.66
N GLU A 34 9.02 0.65 16.33
CA GLU A 34 9.87 -0.16 17.21
C GLU A 34 10.95 -0.95 16.45
N THR A 35 10.72 -1.26 15.16
CA THR A 35 11.63 -2.07 14.35
C THR A 35 12.57 -1.25 13.46
N LYS A 36 12.88 -0.01 13.87
CA LYS A 36 13.81 0.90 13.17
C LYS A 36 13.38 1.26 11.75
N ARG A 37 12.08 1.35 11.48
CA ARG A 37 11.60 2.00 10.25
C ARG A 37 11.56 3.50 10.49
N GLU A 38 11.89 4.25 9.45
CA GLU A 38 11.99 5.71 9.48
C GLU A 38 10.69 6.32 8.97
N ASP A 39 10.40 7.56 9.35
CA ASP A 39 9.26 8.37 8.87
C ASP A 39 7.89 7.67 8.95
N VAL A 40 7.69 6.82 9.96
CA VAL A 40 6.44 6.06 10.11
C VAL A 40 5.28 7.02 10.31
N THR A 41 4.33 7.01 9.39
CA THR A 41 3.14 7.87 9.40
C THR A 41 1.90 7.01 9.21
N VAL A 42 0.89 7.25 10.03
CA VAL A 42 -0.45 6.67 9.89
C VAL A 42 -1.42 7.79 9.60
N SER A 43 -2.16 7.67 8.49
CA SER A 43 -3.13 8.67 8.04
C SER A 43 -4.49 8.03 7.80
N GLU A 44 -5.54 8.70 8.25
CA GLU A 44 -6.91 8.35 7.89
C GLU A 44 -7.25 8.96 6.52
N VAL A 45 -7.75 8.15 5.60
CA VAL A 45 -8.09 8.57 4.24
C VAL A 45 -9.52 8.18 3.93
N PRO A 46 -10.38 9.11 3.45
CA PRO A 46 -11.69 8.76 2.97
C PRO A 46 -11.58 7.81 1.77
N TYR A 47 -12.20 6.64 1.90
CA TYR A 47 -12.23 5.62 0.87
C TYR A 47 -13.62 5.50 0.26
N VAL A 48 -13.67 5.76 -1.04
CA VAL A 48 -14.82 5.45 -1.88
C VAL A 48 -14.63 4.06 -2.46
N VAL A 49 -15.53 3.15 -2.10
CA VAL A 49 -15.56 1.81 -2.69
C VAL A 49 -15.90 1.98 -4.16
N ASP A 50 -14.96 1.61 -5.00
CA ASP A 50 -15.15 1.58 -6.44
C ASP A 50 -15.44 0.13 -6.84
N PRO A 51 -16.69 -0.19 -7.21
CA PRO A 51 -17.11 -1.56 -7.51
C PRO A 51 -16.39 -2.15 -8.73
N GLU A 52 -15.84 -1.32 -9.61
CA GLU A 52 -15.14 -1.75 -10.82
C GLU A 52 -13.62 -1.77 -10.65
N ARG A 53 -13.09 -1.24 -9.54
CA ARG A 53 -11.65 -1.14 -9.28
C ARG A 53 -10.95 -2.48 -9.43
N ARG A 54 -11.54 -3.56 -8.91
CA ARG A 54 -11.00 -4.92 -9.05
C ARG A 54 -10.81 -5.28 -10.52
N ASN A 55 -11.81 -5.02 -11.35
CA ASN A 55 -11.78 -5.35 -12.77
C ASN A 55 -10.70 -4.52 -13.49
N ARG A 56 -10.57 -3.23 -13.18
CA ARG A 56 -9.53 -2.37 -13.79
C ARG A 56 -8.10 -2.70 -13.33
N ILE A 57 -7.92 -3.12 -12.07
CA ILE A 57 -6.61 -3.62 -11.59
C ILE A 57 -6.28 -4.94 -12.28
N TRP A 58 -7.24 -5.85 -12.33
CA TRP A 58 -7.06 -7.15 -12.96
C TRP A 58 -6.74 -7.04 -14.46
N ALA A 59 -7.41 -6.14 -15.18
CA ALA A 59 -7.09 -5.85 -16.58
C ALA A 59 -5.64 -5.38 -16.76
N ARG A 60 -5.13 -4.51 -15.89
CA ARG A 60 -3.73 -4.04 -15.92
C ARG A 60 -2.74 -5.15 -15.59
N VAL A 61 -3.06 -6.04 -14.65
CA VAL A 61 -2.24 -7.23 -14.35
C VAL A 61 -2.16 -8.15 -15.58
N GLN A 62 -3.31 -8.44 -16.21
CA GLN A 62 -3.37 -9.27 -17.42
C GLN A 62 -2.57 -8.66 -18.57
N GLN A 63 -2.69 -7.35 -18.80
CA GLN A 63 -1.90 -6.64 -19.79
C GLN A 63 -0.40 -6.79 -19.52
N ARG A 64 0.03 -6.62 -18.27
CA ARG A 64 1.44 -6.73 -17.90
C ARG A 64 2.01 -8.16 -18.03
N LEU A 65 1.16 -9.17 -17.88
CA LEU A 65 1.55 -10.58 -18.09
C LEU A 65 1.69 -10.93 -19.58
N GLN A 66 1.01 -10.20 -20.47
CA GLN A 66 1.11 -10.38 -21.92
C GLN A 66 2.27 -9.60 -22.55
N GLU A 67 2.76 -8.56 -21.85
CA GLU A 67 3.97 -7.85 -22.26
C GLU A 67 5.19 -8.77 -22.06
N PRO A 68 6.06 -8.93 -23.08
CA PRO A 68 7.32 -9.63 -22.89
C PRO A 68 8.11 -8.92 -21.77
N PRO A 69 8.86 -9.67 -20.93
CA PRO A 69 9.63 -9.06 -19.86
C PRO A 69 10.47 -7.94 -20.46
N ALA A 70 10.41 -6.75 -19.84
CA ALA A 70 11.27 -5.65 -20.24
C ALA A 70 12.71 -6.15 -20.16
N VAL A 71 13.32 -6.39 -21.33
CA VAL A 71 14.75 -6.62 -21.42
C VAL A 71 15.36 -5.29 -21.02
N PHE A 72 15.90 -5.22 -19.81
CA PHE A 72 16.76 -4.12 -19.41
C PHE A 72 17.97 -4.17 -20.34
N ALA A 73 17.95 -3.32 -21.38
CA ALA A 73 19.08 -3.06 -22.25
C ALA A 73 20.08 -2.14 -21.55
#